data_AF-A0A9X5YR39-F1
#
_entry.id   AF-A0A9X5YR39-F1
#
_cell.length_a   1.000
_cell.length_b   1.000
_cell.length_c   1.000
_cell.angle_alpha   90.00
_cell.angle_beta   90.00
_cell.angle_gamma   90.00
#
_symmetry.space_group_name_H-M   'P 1'
#
loop_
_entity.id
_entity.type
_entity.pdbx_description
1 polymer ?
#
loop_
_entity_poly.entity_id
_entity_poly.type
_entity_poly.pdbx_seq_one_letter_code
_entity_poly.pdbx_strand_id
1 'polypeptide(L)'
;MKVPPQSERPVTEEEEQDFLTPTSRRQKRALAARRAALRPWAMGIGLTVLVAVASVGAYTLGASISSWNDRPSTAATPTVHPAPMPSASSEPPMSGGYEIGPDGVLVRPAEFAADTYTKPELPEAAKENSERGAELTAEYVIETLTYAWNTGDTQPFADITEAGAKFHDSTIDSINTFYANGWVYGNKSSVTSIVSVEPITDPKWNAQPDTIGVVFKVTTINGTACMGKQIIVSDSPFDIRFVLFMTWKDGHWVATEGSVSDYEEN
;
A
#
# COMPACT_ATOMS: atom_id res chain seq x y z
N MET A 1 -40.18 43.90 -61.54
CA MET A 1 -39.80 42.71 -60.74
C MET A 1 -39.46 43.20 -59.34
N LYS A 2 -40.36 42.99 -58.38
CA LYS A 2 -40.23 43.40 -56.97
C LYS A 2 -40.74 42.24 -56.12
N VAL A 3 -39.85 41.71 -55.29
CA VAL A 3 -40.05 40.58 -54.39
C VAL A 3 -40.84 41.06 -53.15
N PRO A 4 -41.85 40.32 -52.66
CA PRO A 4 -42.56 40.64 -51.41
C PRO A 4 -41.83 40.10 -50.17
N PRO A 5 -42.06 40.66 -48.96
CA PRO A 5 -41.31 40.33 -47.75
C PRO A 5 -41.79 39.03 -47.07
N GLN A 6 -40.90 38.48 -46.26
CA GLN A 6 -40.95 37.17 -45.61
C GLN A 6 -42.00 37.07 -44.49
N SER A 7 -42.68 35.93 -44.47
CA SER A 7 -43.60 35.45 -43.43
C SER A 7 -43.00 35.41 -42.03
N GLU A 8 -43.88 35.68 -41.07
CA GLU A 8 -43.79 35.40 -39.64
C GLU A 8 -43.23 33.99 -39.34
N ARG A 9 -42.29 33.95 -38.41
CA ARG A 9 -41.74 32.73 -37.78
C ARG A 9 -42.52 32.50 -36.47
N PRO A 10 -43.10 31.33 -36.21
CA PRO A 10 -43.72 31.08 -34.91
C PRO A 10 -42.65 30.83 -33.85
N VAL A 11 -42.86 31.43 -32.69
CA VAL A 11 -42.13 31.18 -31.45
C VAL A 11 -42.34 29.71 -31.08
N THR A 12 -41.24 28.96 -30.97
CA THR A 12 -41.24 27.59 -30.46
C THR A 12 -41.02 27.70 -28.95
N GLU A 13 -42.02 27.32 -28.17
CA GLU A 13 -41.89 27.11 -26.72
C GLU A 13 -40.89 25.96 -26.50
N GLU A 14 -39.84 26.21 -25.72
CA GLU A 14 -38.90 25.18 -25.28
C GLU A 14 -39.61 24.29 -24.24
N GLU A 15 -39.75 23.00 -24.58
CA GLU A 15 -40.12 21.95 -23.64
C GLU A 15 -39.11 21.89 -22.49
N GLU A 16 -39.62 22.20 -21.30
CA GLU A 16 -38.98 21.94 -20.01
C GLU A 16 -38.75 20.42 -19.88
N GLN A 17 -37.52 19.97 -20.18
CA GLN A 17 -37.14 18.58 -19.97
C GLN A 17 -37.06 18.31 -18.47
N ASP A 18 -38.08 17.60 -18.00
CA ASP A 18 -38.21 17.05 -16.66
C ASP A 18 -37.02 16.10 -16.38
N PHE A 19 -36.03 16.60 -15.63
CA PHE A 19 -34.92 15.80 -15.15
C PHE A 19 -35.47 14.69 -14.24
N LEU A 20 -35.52 13.46 -14.76
CA LEU A 20 -35.88 12.26 -14.03
C LEU A 20 -35.05 12.14 -12.74
N THR A 21 -35.63 12.53 -11.62
CA THR A 21 -35.09 12.27 -10.30
C THR A 21 -35.03 10.75 -10.07
N PRO A 22 -33.91 10.21 -9.53
CA PRO A 22 -33.83 8.78 -9.28
C PRO A 22 -34.87 8.37 -8.24
N THR A 23 -35.75 7.43 -8.60
CA THR A 23 -36.78 6.94 -7.69
C THR A 23 -36.17 6.39 -6.39
N SER A 24 -36.75 6.77 -5.25
CA SER A 24 -36.26 6.45 -3.88
C SER A 24 -35.97 4.96 -3.63
N ARG A 25 -36.61 4.05 -4.37
CA ARG A 25 -36.40 2.61 -4.30
C ARG A 25 -35.05 2.18 -4.90
N ARG A 26 -34.53 2.87 -5.91
CA ARG A 26 -33.22 2.61 -6.53
C ARG A 26 -32.07 3.10 -5.64
N GLN A 27 -32.23 4.27 -5.01
CA GLN A 27 -31.31 4.78 -3.99
C GLN A 27 -31.23 3.84 -2.78
N LYS A 28 -32.37 3.37 -2.26
CA LYS A 28 -32.41 2.40 -1.15
C LYS A 28 -31.72 1.08 -1.48
N ARG A 29 -31.84 0.58 -2.73
CA ARG A 29 -31.15 -0.63 -3.18
C ARG A 29 -29.65 -0.42 -3.37
N ALA A 30 -29.23 0.73 -3.91
CA ALA A 30 -27.81 1.09 -4.03
C ALA A 30 -27.15 1.20 -2.64
N LEU A 31 -27.82 1.86 -1.70
CA LEU A 31 -27.37 2.01 -0.32
C LEU A 31 -27.39 0.69 0.46
N ALA A 32 -28.35 -0.21 0.19
CA ALA A 32 -28.36 -1.55 0.77
C ALA A 32 -27.23 -2.45 0.23
N ALA A 33 -26.90 -2.33 -1.06
CA ALA A 33 -25.78 -3.03 -1.68
C ALA A 33 -24.42 -2.48 -1.19
N ARG A 34 -24.30 -1.16 -1.03
CA ARG A 34 -23.11 -0.51 -0.47
C ARG A 34 -22.90 -0.83 1.02
N ARG A 35 -23.95 -0.82 1.83
CA ARG A 35 -23.92 -1.31 3.23
C ARG A 35 -23.55 -2.79 3.35
N ALA A 36 -23.78 -3.59 2.31
CA ALA A 36 -23.34 -4.98 2.29
C ALA A 36 -21.82 -5.13 2.15
N ALA A 37 -21.13 -4.15 1.55
CA ALA A 37 -19.66 -4.16 1.45
C ALA A 37 -18.97 -4.03 2.81
N LEU A 38 -19.65 -3.43 3.80
CA LEU A 38 -19.18 -3.35 5.19
C LEU A 38 -19.57 -4.59 6.03
N ARG A 39 -20.34 -5.57 5.50
CA ARG A 39 -20.84 -6.70 6.32
C ARG A 39 -19.83 -7.76 6.80
N PRO A 40 -18.69 -8.04 6.14
CA PRO A 40 -17.82 -9.16 6.56
C PRO A 40 -17.05 -8.97 7.89
N TRP A 41 -17.09 -7.79 8.51
CA TRP A 41 -16.21 -7.43 9.66
C TRP A 41 -16.70 -7.92 11.03
N ALA A 42 -17.08 -9.19 11.15
CA ALA A 42 -17.45 -9.80 12.44
C ALA A 42 -16.46 -10.87 12.93
N MET A 43 -15.30 -11.01 12.28
CA MET A 43 -14.27 -11.97 12.71
C MET A 43 -12.91 -11.29 12.90
N GLY A 44 -12.50 -11.23 14.16
CA GLY A 44 -11.11 -11.17 14.64
C GLY A 44 -10.16 -10.20 13.93
N ILE A 45 -9.92 -9.03 14.52
CA ILE A 45 -8.79 -8.15 14.18
C ILE A 45 -7.50 -8.90 14.54
N GLY A 46 -6.96 -9.60 13.54
CA GLY A 46 -5.77 -10.43 13.65
C GLY A 46 -5.01 -10.42 12.33
N LEU A 47 -4.14 -9.43 12.17
CA LEU A 47 -2.91 -9.49 11.38
C LEU A 47 -3.03 -10.10 9.96
N THR A 48 -3.44 -9.29 8.99
CA THR A 48 -3.05 -9.45 7.57
C THR A 48 -2.22 -8.25 7.15
N VAL A 49 -1.11 -8.05 7.87
CA VAL A 49 0.04 -7.33 7.33
C VAL A 49 0.49 -8.12 6.11
N LEU A 50 0.33 -7.53 4.92
CA LEU A 50 0.97 -7.93 3.66
C LEU A 50 1.35 -9.40 3.61
N VAL A 51 0.46 -10.23 3.07
CA VAL A 51 0.79 -11.56 2.55
C VAL A 51 1.81 -11.39 1.43
N ALA A 52 3.08 -11.29 1.87
CA ALA A 52 4.38 -11.49 1.23
C ALA A 52 5.55 -10.94 2.08
N VAL A 53 5.35 -10.56 3.35
CA VAL A 53 6.39 -10.68 4.40
C VAL A 53 6.23 -12.00 5.18
N ALA A 54 5.47 -12.96 4.60
CA ALA A 54 5.47 -14.37 4.97
C ALA A 54 6.79 -15.09 4.58
N SER A 55 7.91 -14.38 4.70
CA SER A 55 9.29 -14.91 4.70
C SER A 55 10.03 -14.54 6.00
N VAL A 56 9.38 -14.04 7.04
CA VAL A 56 10.03 -13.86 8.36
C VAL A 56 9.75 -15.03 9.31
N GLY A 57 8.61 -15.73 9.15
CA GLY A 57 8.24 -16.87 10.01
C GLY A 57 8.84 -18.23 9.63
N ALA A 58 9.47 -18.38 8.46
CA ALA A 58 10.02 -19.65 7.97
C ALA A 58 11.55 -19.79 8.11
N TYR A 59 12.26 -18.79 8.64
CA TYR A 59 13.74 -18.78 8.63
C TYR A 59 14.41 -18.97 10.00
N THR A 60 13.66 -19.17 11.08
CA THR A 60 14.24 -19.45 12.42
C THR A 60 14.56 -20.94 12.67
N LEU A 61 14.48 -21.82 11.65
CA LEU A 61 14.86 -23.24 11.78
C LEU A 61 15.80 -23.75 10.67
N GLY A 62 16.62 -22.86 10.08
CA GLY A 62 17.71 -23.24 9.17
C GLY A 62 19.13 -23.09 9.77
N ALA A 63 19.27 -22.44 10.93
CA ALA A 63 20.56 -22.07 11.51
C ALA A 63 20.98 -22.91 12.73
N SER A 64 20.57 -24.19 12.80
CA SER A 64 21.06 -25.11 13.85
C SER A 64 21.28 -26.53 13.36
N ILE A 65 22.20 -26.71 12.41
CA ILE A 65 23.03 -27.93 12.38
C ILE A 65 24.49 -27.52 12.17
N SER A 66 25.06 -26.84 13.17
CA SER A 66 26.49 -26.94 13.44
C SER A 66 26.75 -28.29 14.11
N SER A 67 26.79 -29.37 13.32
CA SER A 67 27.21 -30.69 13.82
C SER A 67 28.71 -30.84 13.58
N TRP A 68 29.45 -30.46 14.61
CA TRP A 68 30.77 -30.94 14.96
C TRP A 68 30.91 -32.43 14.64
N ASN A 69 31.95 -32.82 13.89
CA ASN A 69 32.48 -34.18 13.94
C ASN A 69 33.99 -34.09 14.07
N ASP A 70 34.44 -34.13 15.33
CA ASP A 70 35.81 -34.51 15.69
C ASP A 70 35.92 -36.03 15.53
N ARG A 71 36.87 -36.50 14.72
CA ARG A 71 37.72 -37.64 15.11
C ARG A 71 39.11 -37.52 14.47
N PRO A 72 40.18 -37.79 15.24
CA PRO A 72 41.56 -37.57 14.82
C PRO A 72 42.10 -38.77 14.05
N SER A 73 42.88 -38.53 12.99
CA SER A 73 43.86 -39.52 12.56
C SER A 73 44.98 -38.95 11.69
N THR A 74 46.16 -39.07 12.28
CA THR A 74 47.43 -39.47 11.68
C THR A 74 48.21 -38.42 10.91
N ALA A 75 49.35 -38.07 11.51
CA ALA A 75 50.37 -37.18 11.00
C ALA A 75 50.93 -37.66 9.65
N ALA A 76 51.00 -36.71 8.72
CA ALA A 76 52.00 -36.70 7.66
C ALA A 76 52.53 -35.26 7.59
N THR A 77 53.83 -35.09 7.81
CA THR A 77 54.53 -33.80 7.70
C THR A 77 54.51 -33.33 6.24
N PRO A 78 53.84 -32.21 5.89
CA PRO A 78 54.00 -31.63 4.57
C PRO A 78 55.19 -30.68 4.59
N THR A 79 56.14 -30.91 3.70
CA THR A 79 57.20 -29.98 3.37
C THR A 79 56.58 -28.65 2.95
N VAL A 80 56.85 -27.59 3.71
CA VAL A 80 56.35 -26.23 3.45
C VAL A 80 56.98 -25.72 2.15
N HIS A 81 56.20 -25.77 1.07
CA HIS A 81 56.45 -24.93 -0.10
C HIS A 81 55.63 -23.65 0.10
N PRO A 82 56.19 -22.44 -0.07
CA PRO A 82 55.39 -21.22 -0.02
C PRO A 82 54.34 -21.28 -1.13
N ALA A 83 53.10 -21.58 -0.76
CA ALA A 83 51.99 -21.42 -1.66
C ALA A 83 51.89 -19.91 -1.98
N PRO A 84 51.74 -19.51 -3.25
CA PRO A 84 51.45 -18.11 -3.56
C PRO A 84 50.21 -17.71 -2.78
N MET A 85 50.28 -16.58 -2.06
CA MET A 85 49.15 -16.02 -1.33
C MET A 85 47.94 -16.01 -2.27
N PRO A 86 46.76 -16.52 -1.85
CA PRO A 86 45.56 -16.34 -2.65
C PRO A 86 45.38 -14.83 -2.82
N SER A 87 45.47 -14.35 -4.06
CA SER A 87 45.09 -12.99 -4.38
C SER A 87 43.65 -12.82 -3.89
N ALA A 88 43.46 -12.05 -2.82
CA ALA A 88 42.13 -11.65 -2.41
C ALA A 88 41.48 -11.00 -3.64
N SER A 89 40.32 -11.52 -4.05
CA SER A 89 39.54 -10.91 -5.12
C SER A 89 39.33 -9.45 -4.76
N SER A 90 39.71 -8.53 -5.65
CA SER A 90 39.50 -7.09 -5.46
C SER A 90 38.05 -6.68 -5.78
N GLU A 91 37.23 -7.60 -6.25
CA GLU A 91 35.83 -7.37 -6.58
C GLU A 91 34.99 -7.37 -5.30
N PRO A 92 34.04 -6.43 -5.14
CA PRO A 92 33.15 -6.39 -3.99
C PRO A 92 32.40 -7.72 -3.80
N PRO A 93 32.09 -8.13 -2.56
CA PRO A 93 31.25 -9.30 -2.34
C PRO A 93 29.86 -9.07 -2.96
N MET A 94 29.35 -10.04 -3.72
CA MET A 94 28.07 -9.92 -4.43
C MET A 94 27.06 -10.99 -3.99
N SER A 95 25.76 -10.69 -4.07
CA SER A 95 24.68 -11.67 -3.99
C SER A 95 23.55 -11.28 -4.95
N GLY A 96 23.14 -12.22 -5.79
CA GLY A 96 22.01 -12.05 -6.73
C GLY A 96 22.12 -10.83 -7.65
N GLY A 97 23.34 -10.43 -8.04
CA GLY A 97 23.59 -9.27 -8.90
C GLY A 97 23.82 -7.95 -8.16
N TYR A 98 23.76 -7.94 -6.84
CA TYR A 98 23.96 -6.75 -6.00
C TYR A 98 25.23 -6.84 -5.19
N GLU A 99 25.87 -5.69 -4.99
CA GLU A 99 26.99 -5.56 -4.04
C GLU A 99 26.47 -5.72 -2.61
N ILE A 100 27.26 -6.40 -1.77
CA ILE A 100 27.04 -6.52 -0.34
C ILE A 100 27.88 -5.44 0.34
N GLY A 101 27.19 -4.52 1.02
CA GLY A 101 27.81 -3.46 1.78
C GLY A 101 28.63 -3.98 2.98
N PRO A 102 29.44 -3.11 3.60
CA PRO A 102 30.24 -3.47 4.77
C PRO A 102 29.40 -3.88 6.00
N ASP A 103 28.14 -3.46 6.05
CA ASP A 103 27.13 -3.86 7.04
C ASP A 103 26.49 -5.22 6.76
N GLY A 104 26.85 -5.87 5.65
CA GLY A 104 26.30 -7.15 5.22
C GLY A 104 24.93 -7.05 4.54
N VAL A 105 24.46 -5.84 4.24
CA VAL A 105 23.19 -5.56 3.53
C VAL A 105 23.47 -5.30 2.05
N LEU A 106 22.55 -5.70 1.17
CA LEU A 106 22.66 -5.39 -0.26
C LEU A 106 22.64 -3.88 -0.48
N VAL A 107 23.62 -3.38 -1.22
CA VAL A 107 23.68 -1.99 -1.66
C VAL A 107 22.53 -1.72 -2.63
N ARG A 108 21.72 -0.70 -2.33
CA ARG A 108 20.63 -0.23 -3.18
C ARG A 108 21.20 0.47 -4.42
N PRO A 109 20.91 0.00 -5.66
CA PRO A 109 21.37 0.66 -6.88
C PRO A 109 20.80 2.08 -7.03
N ALA A 110 21.55 2.95 -7.70
CA ALA A 110 21.16 4.34 -7.94
C ALA A 110 19.84 4.46 -8.71
N GLU A 111 19.56 3.55 -9.65
CA GLU A 111 18.30 3.53 -10.42
C GLU A 111 17.06 3.27 -9.58
N PHE A 112 17.24 2.69 -8.38
CA PHE A 112 16.16 2.46 -7.42
C PHE A 112 16.28 3.36 -6.21
N ALA A 113 17.16 4.35 -6.17
CA ALA A 113 17.36 5.19 -4.99
C ALA A 113 16.06 5.88 -4.54
N ALA A 114 15.95 6.19 -3.23
CA ALA A 114 14.71 6.71 -2.65
C ALA A 114 14.28 8.06 -3.27
N ASP A 115 15.24 8.86 -3.74
CA ASP A 115 15.02 10.14 -4.41
C ASP A 115 14.45 10.02 -5.84
N THR A 116 14.45 8.82 -6.42
CA THR A 116 13.78 8.54 -7.70
C THR A 116 12.25 8.48 -7.57
N TYR A 117 11.74 8.38 -6.33
CA TYR A 117 10.31 8.33 -6.04
C TYR A 117 9.76 9.72 -5.72
N THR A 118 8.75 10.13 -6.47
CA THR A 118 8.03 11.39 -6.21
C THR A 118 7.23 11.25 -4.91
N LYS A 119 7.44 12.20 -3.99
CA LYS A 119 6.64 12.31 -2.77
C LYS A 119 5.18 12.59 -3.14
N PRO A 120 4.21 11.82 -2.65
CA PRO A 120 2.79 12.06 -2.93
C PRO A 120 2.34 13.43 -2.44
N GLU A 121 1.47 14.08 -3.23
CA GLU A 121 0.85 15.37 -2.89
C GLU A 121 -0.66 15.22 -2.68
N LEU A 122 -1.18 15.78 -1.59
CA LEU A 122 -2.60 15.73 -1.29
C LEU A 122 -3.37 16.68 -2.22
N PRO A 123 -4.37 16.22 -2.99
CA PRO A 123 -5.14 17.08 -3.87
C PRO A 123 -5.88 18.20 -3.13
N GLU A 124 -6.01 19.40 -3.73
CA GLU A 124 -6.72 20.52 -3.09
C GLU A 124 -8.18 20.19 -2.75
N ALA A 125 -8.87 19.43 -3.62
CA ALA A 125 -10.24 18.98 -3.37
C ALA A 125 -10.37 18.02 -2.16
N ALA A 126 -9.25 17.44 -1.69
CA ALA A 126 -9.22 16.63 -0.49
C ALA A 126 -9.39 17.47 0.79
N LYS A 127 -9.18 18.79 0.72
CA LYS A 127 -9.25 19.69 1.89
C LYS A 127 -10.67 20.15 2.24
N GLU A 128 -11.68 19.64 1.55
CA GLU A 128 -13.08 19.95 1.83
C GLU A 128 -13.70 18.88 2.73
N ASN A 129 -14.52 19.27 3.71
CA ASN A 129 -15.34 18.35 4.50
C ASN A 129 -16.51 17.81 3.67
N SER A 130 -16.21 16.88 2.77
CA SER A 130 -17.16 16.21 1.89
C SER A 130 -16.78 14.73 1.70
N GLU A 131 -17.72 13.93 1.21
CA GLU A 131 -17.44 12.54 0.80
C GLU A 131 -16.31 12.46 -0.22
N ARG A 132 -16.25 13.42 -1.16
CA ARG A 132 -15.17 13.49 -2.15
C ARG A 132 -13.83 13.83 -1.50
N GLY A 133 -13.83 14.71 -0.48
CA GLY A 133 -12.62 15.04 0.26
C GLY A 133 -12.05 13.84 1.01
N ALA A 134 -12.93 13.07 1.67
CA ALA A 134 -12.57 11.83 2.36
C ALA A 134 -12.03 10.78 1.39
N GLU A 135 -12.69 10.59 0.24
CA GLU A 135 -12.25 9.66 -0.81
C GLU A 135 -10.85 10.00 -1.32
N LEU A 136 -10.59 11.25 -1.70
CA LEU A 136 -9.28 11.69 -2.20
C LEU A 136 -8.19 11.56 -1.14
N THR A 137 -8.51 11.84 0.12
CA THR A 137 -7.57 11.63 1.22
C THR A 137 -7.30 10.13 1.44
N ALA A 138 -8.31 9.27 1.27
CA ALA A 138 -8.13 7.82 1.36
C ALA A 138 -7.28 7.26 0.21
N GLU A 139 -7.41 7.78 -1.02
CA GLU A 139 -6.48 7.48 -2.12
C GLU A 139 -5.05 7.90 -1.76
N TYR A 140 -4.89 9.10 -1.19
CA TYR A 140 -3.61 9.62 -0.72
C TYR A 140 -2.96 8.75 0.38
N VAL A 141 -3.74 8.15 1.28
CA VAL A 141 -3.24 7.18 2.27
C VAL A 141 -2.57 5.98 1.57
N ILE A 142 -3.13 5.48 0.47
CA ILE A 142 -2.55 4.35 -0.29
C ILE A 142 -1.28 4.78 -1.02
N GLU A 143 -1.25 6.00 -1.59
CA GLU A 143 -0.07 6.55 -2.24
C GLU A 143 1.09 6.75 -1.26
N THR A 144 0.82 7.33 -0.09
CA THR A 144 1.82 7.52 0.96
C THR A 144 2.34 6.20 1.53
N LEU A 145 1.49 5.18 1.66
CA LEU A 145 1.91 3.83 2.04
C LEU A 145 2.82 3.19 0.98
N THR A 146 2.45 3.30 -0.30
CA THR A 146 3.26 2.81 -1.43
C THR A 146 4.61 3.52 -1.50
N TYR A 147 4.61 4.83 -1.28
CA TYR A 147 5.83 5.64 -1.19
C TYR A 147 6.72 5.21 -0.02
N ALA A 148 6.15 5.02 1.17
CA ALA A 148 6.88 4.61 2.36
C ALA A 148 7.53 3.23 2.16
N TRP A 149 6.82 2.26 1.56
CA TRP A 149 7.41 0.96 1.23
C TRP A 149 8.55 1.05 0.23
N ASN A 150 8.53 1.97 -0.73
CA ASN A 150 9.62 2.11 -1.69
C ASN A 150 10.80 2.93 -1.14
N THR A 151 10.56 3.90 -0.26
CA THR A 151 11.60 4.86 0.15
C THR A 151 12.12 4.64 1.56
N GLY A 152 11.32 4.04 2.44
CA GLY A 152 11.54 4.00 3.88
C GLY A 152 11.10 5.28 4.59
N ASP A 153 10.67 6.33 3.87
CA ASP A 153 10.13 7.54 4.48
C ASP A 153 8.65 7.35 4.83
N THR A 154 8.36 7.15 6.11
CA THR A 154 7.02 6.95 6.63
C THR A 154 6.30 8.24 7.00
N GLN A 155 6.96 9.40 6.95
CA GLN A 155 6.38 10.67 7.41
C GLN A 155 5.08 11.03 6.67
N PRO A 156 4.99 10.96 5.33
CA PRO A 156 3.75 11.33 4.64
C PRO A 156 2.55 10.47 5.06
N PHE A 157 2.78 9.19 5.35
CA PHE A 157 1.75 8.28 5.85
C PHE A 157 1.37 8.62 7.29
N ALA A 158 2.36 8.88 8.15
CA ALA A 158 2.14 9.29 9.53
C ALA A 158 1.34 10.59 9.63
N ASP A 159 1.63 11.57 8.78
CA ASP A 159 0.98 12.88 8.77
C ASP A 159 -0.53 12.81 8.48
N ILE A 160 -0.99 11.76 7.80
CA ILE A 160 -2.40 11.59 7.40
C ILE A 160 -3.12 10.44 8.12
N THR A 161 -2.46 9.78 9.06
CA THR A 161 -3.02 8.68 9.86
C THR A 161 -2.97 9.01 11.36
N GLU A 162 -3.87 8.45 12.15
CA GLU A 162 -3.97 8.78 13.59
C GLU A 162 -2.91 8.04 14.43
N ALA A 163 -1.99 8.78 15.04
CA ALA A 163 -1.03 8.23 16.00
C ALA A 163 -1.75 7.51 17.17
N GLY A 164 -1.22 6.34 17.57
CA GLY A 164 -1.86 5.48 18.57
C GLY A 164 -2.91 4.53 18.01
N ALA A 165 -3.39 4.75 16.77
CA ALA A 165 -4.20 3.76 16.07
C ALA A 165 -3.30 2.63 15.59
N LYS A 166 -3.76 1.37 15.74
CA LYS A 166 -2.98 0.20 15.32
C LYS A 166 -2.58 0.26 13.85
N PHE A 167 -3.46 0.76 12.98
CA PHE A 167 -3.18 0.91 11.56
C PHE A 167 -1.99 1.85 11.29
N HIS A 168 -1.89 2.97 12.01
CA HIS A 168 -0.75 3.89 11.94
C HIS A 168 0.52 3.23 12.49
N ASP A 169 0.50 2.87 13.78
CA ASP A 169 1.72 2.49 14.51
C ASP A 169 2.34 1.19 13.95
N SER A 170 1.53 0.15 13.73
CA SER A 170 2.05 -1.13 13.26
C SER A 170 2.60 -1.08 11.83
N THR A 171 2.04 -0.21 10.99
CA THR A 171 2.51 -0.01 9.61
C THR A 171 3.86 0.68 9.61
N ILE A 172 3.99 1.78 10.35
CA ILE A 172 5.25 2.51 10.50
C ILE A 172 6.33 1.62 11.11
N ASP A 173 6.02 0.89 12.18
CA ASP A 173 6.95 -0.04 12.83
C ASP A 173 7.42 -1.14 11.88
N SER A 174 6.49 -1.69 11.07
CA SER A 174 6.83 -2.74 10.10
C SER A 174 7.79 -2.22 9.03
N ILE A 175 7.55 -1.03 8.49
CA ILE A 175 8.42 -0.42 7.48
C ILE A 175 9.79 -0.09 8.09
N ASN A 176 9.83 0.58 9.24
CA ASN A 176 11.08 0.93 9.91
C ASN A 176 11.91 -0.31 10.28
N THR A 177 11.26 -1.37 10.77
CA THR A 177 11.93 -2.63 11.08
C THR A 177 12.53 -3.27 9.84
N PHE A 178 11.81 -3.26 8.71
CA PHE A 178 12.32 -3.76 7.44
C PHE A 178 13.50 -2.92 6.93
N TYR A 179 13.39 -1.59 7.00
CA TYR A 179 14.41 -0.66 6.52
C TYR A 179 15.66 -0.60 7.41
N ALA A 180 15.64 -1.20 8.60
CA ALA A 180 16.82 -1.34 9.45
C ALA A 180 17.90 -2.24 8.83
N ASN A 181 17.53 -3.18 7.94
CA ASN A 181 18.45 -4.12 7.31
C ASN A 181 18.06 -4.48 5.87
N GLY A 182 17.28 -3.63 5.20
CA GLY A 182 16.75 -3.91 3.89
C GLY A 182 16.17 -2.68 3.18
N TRP A 183 15.67 -2.92 1.98
CA TRP A 183 14.98 -1.92 1.16
C TRP A 183 14.10 -2.62 0.12
N VAL A 184 13.07 -1.94 -0.36
CA VAL A 184 12.16 -2.43 -1.38
C VAL A 184 12.17 -1.47 -2.56
N TYR A 185 11.91 -2.00 -3.76
CA TYR A 185 11.63 -1.21 -4.94
C TYR A 185 10.58 -1.90 -5.83
N GLY A 186 9.99 -1.14 -6.75
CA GLY A 186 8.97 -1.66 -7.66
C GLY A 186 7.63 -1.99 -7.02
N ASN A 187 7.40 -1.62 -5.74
CA ASN A 187 6.10 -1.73 -5.11
C ASN A 187 5.13 -0.74 -5.77
N LYS A 188 3.95 -1.21 -6.16
CA LYS A 188 2.92 -0.41 -6.83
C LYS A 188 1.55 -0.79 -6.30
N SER A 189 0.74 0.22 -6.00
CA SER A 189 -0.67 0.04 -5.64
C SER A 189 -1.51 0.96 -6.51
N SER A 190 -2.59 0.44 -7.09
CA SER A 190 -3.51 1.22 -7.91
C SER A 190 -4.95 0.95 -7.51
N VAL A 191 -5.70 2.01 -7.21
CA VAL A 191 -7.14 1.92 -6.95
C VAL A 191 -7.83 1.57 -8.27
N THR A 192 -8.38 0.37 -8.35
CA THR A 192 -9.09 -0.10 -9.56
C THR A 192 -10.60 0.02 -9.44
N SER A 193 -11.14 0.14 -8.23
CA SER A 193 -12.56 0.42 -8.02
C SER A 193 -12.82 1.08 -6.68
N ILE A 194 -13.76 2.03 -6.67
CA ILE A 194 -14.35 2.61 -5.46
C ILE A 194 -15.58 1.76 -5.12
N VAL A 195 -15.47 0.93 -4.08
CA VAL A 195 -16.53 0.02 -3.66
C VAL A 195 -17.59 0.75 -2.83
N SER A 196 -17.14 1.65 -1.93
CA SER A 196 -18.04 2.41 -1.06
C SER A 196 -17.37 3.71 -0.57
N VAL A 197 -18.16 4.77 -0.46
CA VAL A 197 -17.84 6.03 0.24
C VAL A 197 -19.11 6.46 0.93
N GLU A 198 -19.23 6.21 2.24
CA GLU A 198 -20.46 6.48 2.98
C GLU A 198 -20.19 6.87 4.45
N PRO A 199 -20.99 7.77 5.05
CA PRO A 199 -20.91 8.07 6.47
C PRO A 199 -21.13 6.82 7.34
N ILE A 200 -20.28 6.62 8.35
CA ILE A 200 -20.44 5.54 9.32
C ILE A 200 -21.47 5.96 10.36
N THR A 201 -22.63 5.30 10.33
CA THR A 201 -23.78 5.60 11.20
C THR A 201 -24.18 4.44 12.11
N ASP A 202 -23.63 3.25 11.87
CA ASP A 202 -23.95 2.05 12.65
C ASP A 202 -23.02 1.99 13.88
N PRO A 203 -23.54 2.08 15.12
CA PRO A 203 -22.73 2.16 16.33
C PRO A 203 -21.82 0.94 16.55
N LYS A 204 -22.10 -0.20 15.90
CA LYS A 204 -21.28 -1.42 16.04
C LYS A 204 -19.83 -1.22 15.59
N TRP A 205 -19.58 -0.24 14.72
CA TRP A 205 -18.26 0.09 14.21
C TRP A 205 -17.42 0.88 15.20
N ASN A 206 -18.05 1.44 16.24
CA ASN A 206 -17.37 2.30 17.22
C ASN A 206 -16.51 3.41 16.56
N ALA A 207 -16.94 3.88 15.39
CA ALA A 207 -16.27 4.94 14.66
C ALA A 207 -16.42 6.28 15.39
N GLN A 208 -15.42 7.15 15.24
CA GLN A 208 -15.49 8.51 15.75
C GLN A 208 -16.62 9.30 15.05
N PRO A 209 -17.17 10.37 15.65
CA PRO A 209 -18.06 11.29 14.96
C PRO A 209 -17.45 11.82 13.65
N ASP A 210 -18.27 12.23 12.70
CA ASP A 210 -17.82 12.79 11.41
C ASP A 210 -16.86 11.88 10.62
N THR A 211 -17.13 10.56 10.68
CA THR A 211 -16.36 9.54 9.96
C THR A 211 -17.08 9.07 8.70
N ILE A 212 -16.33 9.05 7.60
CA ILE A 212 -16.71 8.45 6.31
C ILE A 212 -15.91 7.16 6.13
N GLY A 213 -16.61 6.06 5.90
CA GLY A 213 -16.03 4.79 5.52
C GLY A 213 -15.76 4.77 4.03
N VAL A 214 -14.50 4.53 3.66
CA VAL A 214 -14.05 4.40 2.28
C VAL A 214 -13.56 2.97 2.06
N VAL A 215 -14.03 2.33 0.99
CA VAL A 215 -13.64 0.97 0.61
C VAL A 215 -13.20 0.98 -0.84
N PHE A 216 -11.96 0.54 -1.08
CA PHE A 216 -11.40 0.39 -2.41
C PHE A 216 -11.15 -1.09 -2.74
N LYS A 217 -11.27 -1.41 -4.03
CA LYS A 217 -10.53 -2.50 -4.65
C LYS A 217 -9.20 -1.90 -5.14
N VAL A 218 -8.09 -2.48 -4.70
CA VAL A 218 -6.74 -2.04 -5.07
C VAL A 218 -6.00 -3.22 -5.69
N THR A 219 -5.38 -3.00 -6.83
CA THR A 219 -4.47 -3.98 -7.43
C THR A 219 -3.05 -3.61 -7.03
N THR A 220 -2.34 -4.56 -6.43
CA THR A 220 -1.01 -4.36 -5.85
C THR A 220 0.02 -5.27 -6.51
N ILE A 221 1.22 -4.74 -6.71
CA ILE A 221 2.44 -5.49 -7.01
C ILE A 221 3.42 -5.20 -5.87
N ASN A 222 3.91 -6.25 -5.20
CA ASN A 222 4.81 -6.06 -4.06
C ASN A 222 6.21 -5.59 -4.48
N GLY A 223 6.64 -5.97 -5.69
CA GLY A 223 7.96 -5.61 -6.22
C GLY A 223 9.06 -6.52 -5.69
N THR A 224 10.25 -5.95 -5.52
CA THR A 224 11.43 -6.68 -5.05
C THR A 224 11.89 -6.17 -3.69
N ALA A 225 12.00 -7.10 -2.75
CA ALA A 225 12.47 -6.88 -1.38
C ALA A 225 13.90 -7.41 -1.22
N CYS A 226 14.81 -6.56 -0.77
CA CYS A 226 16.20 -6.88 -0.48
C CYS A 226 16.42 -6.80 1.04
N MET A 227 16.77 -7.92 1.68
CA MET A 227 16.97 -8.00 3.14
C MET A 227 18.27 -8.74 3.45
N GLY A 228 19.20 -8.07 4.13
CA GLY A 228 20.55 -8.60 4.32
C GLY A 228 21.17 -8.93 2.96
N LYS A 229 21.40 -10.22 2.67
CA LYS A 229 21.95 -10.71 1.38
C LYS A 229 20.91 -11.40 0.48
N GLN A 230 19.65 -11.43 0.91
CA GLN A 230 18.56 -12.12 0.23
C GLN A 230 17.74 -11.15 -0.63
N ILE A 231 17.20 -11.69 -1.73
CA ILE A 231 16.36 -10.96 -2.68
C ILE A 231 15.10 -11.80 -2.88
N ILE A 232 13.94 -11.15 -2.73
CA ILE A 232 12.63 -11.75 -2.92
C ILE A 232 11.90 -10.92 -3.96
N VAL A 233 11.52 -11.55 -5.08
CA VAL A 233 10.80 -10.91 -6.18
C VAL A 233 9.34 -11.36 -6.16
N SER A 234 8.41 -10.40 -6.21
CA SER A 234 6.97 -10.64 -6.18
C SER A 234 6.26 -9.69 -7.15
N ASP A 235 6.36 -10.01 -8.45
CA ASP A 235 5.87 -9.17 -9.54
C ASP A 235 4.46 -9.54 -10.04
N SER A 236 3.84 -10.59 -9.48
CA SER A 236 2.47 -10.96 -9.82
C SER A 236 1.48 -10.00 -9.16
N PRO A 237 0.60 -9.35 -9.94
CA PRO A 237 -0.43 -8.48 -9.38
C PRO A 237 -1.49 -9.31 -8.65
N PHE A 238 -2.00 -8.77 -7.55
CA PHE A 238 -3.11 -9.34 -6.79
C PHE A 238 -4.05 -8.24 -6.31
N ASP A 239 -5.31 -8.61 -6.09
CA ASP A 239 -6.36 -7.67 -5.68
C ASP A 239 -6.60 -7.74 -4.18
N ILE A 240 -6.61 -6.57 -3.54
CA ILE A 240 -6.93 -6.40 -2.12
C ILE A 240 -8.14 -5.50 -1.96
N ARG A 241 -8.86 -5.72 -0.87
CA ARG A 241 -9.85 -4.79 -0.33
C ARG A 241 -9.15 -3.90 0.69
N PHE A 242 -9.18 -2.60 0.45
CA PHE A 242 -8.62 -1.59 1.35
C PHE A 242 -9.78 -0.83 1.98
N VAL A 243 -9.90 -0.89 3.32
CA VAL A 243 -10.96 -0.21 4.08
C VAL A 243 -10.32 0.84 4.96
N LEU A 244 -10.84 2.06 4.91
CA LEU A 244 -10.39 3.19 5.71
C LEU A 244 -11.57 3.90 6.38
N PHE A 245 -11.38 4.29 7.64
CA PHE A 245 -12.24 5.25 8.31
C PHE A 245 -11.56 6.61 8.26
N MET A 246 -12.12 7.50 7.44
CA MET A 246 -11.66 8.87 7.29
C MET A 246 -12.50 9.76 8.21
N THR A 247 -11.86 10.32 9.23
CA THR A 247 -12.52 11.20 10.20
C THR A 247 -12.11 12.64 9.94
N TRP A 248 -13.09 13.54 9.88
CA TRP A 248 -12.82 14.98 9.77
C TRP A 248 -12.50 15.56 11.15
N LYS A 249 -11.29 16.09 11.32
CA LYS A 249 -10.83 16.68 12.59
C LYS A 249 -9.82 17.78 12.32
N ASP A 250 -9.87 18.83 13.14
CA ASP A 250 -8.99 20.00 13.05
C ASP A 250 -8.83 20.55 11.62
N GLY A 251 -9.93 20.57 10.87
CA GLY A 251 -9.98 21.15 9.51
C GLY A 251 -9.39 20.28 8.40
N HIS A 252 -9.14 18.99 8.63
CA HIS A 252 -8.66 18.05 7.61
C HIS A 252 -9.18 16.63 7.83
N TRP A 253 -9.07 15.79 6.79
CA TRP A 253 -9.35 14.35 6.89
C TRP A 253 -8.13 13.60 7.40
N VAL A 254 -8.35 12.62 8.27
CA VAL A 254 -7.31 11.72 8.79
C VAL A 254 -7.85 10.30 8.82
N ALA A 255 -7.01 9.33 8.46
CA ALA A 255 -7.33 7.92 8.62
C ALA A 255 -7.18 7.48 10.08
N THR A 256 -8.29 7.21 10.75
CA THR A 256 -8.34 6.78 12.17
C THR A 256 -8.37 5.27 12.33
N GLU A 257 -8.84 4.57 11.29
CA GLU A 257 -8.79 3.12 11.21
C GLU A 257 -8.53 2.69 9.76
N GLY A 258 -7.85 1.55 9.60
CA GLY A 258 -7.53 1.00 8.30
C GLY A 258 -7.35 -0.51 8.37
N SER A 259 -7.76 -1.20 7.30
CA SER A 259 -7.55 -2.64 7.17
C SER A 259 -7.38 -3.05 5.72
N VAL A 260 -6.61 -4.12 5.52
CA VAL A 260 -6.32 -4.70 4.22
C VAL A 260 -6.61 -6.20 4.28
N SER A 261 -7.37 -6.70 3.31
CA SER A 261 -7.67 -8.12 3.15
C SER A 261 -7.66 -8.51 1.68
N ASP A 262 -7.64 -9.80 1.39
CA ASP A 262 -7.84 -10.29 0.02
C ASP A 262 -9.19 -9.81 -0.53
N TYR A 263 -9.24 -9.52 -1.83
CA TYR A 263 -10.48 -9.15 -2.50
C TYR A 263 -11.23 -10.40 -2.96
N GLU A 264 -12.31 -10.74 -2.25
CA GLU A 264 -13.27 -11.76 -2.70
C GLU A 264 -14.40 -11.10 -3.52
N GLU A 265 -14.68 -11.63 -4.72
CA GLU A 265 -15.86 -11.27 -5.50
C GLU A 265 -17.10 -11.93 -4.87
N ASN A 266 -17.97 -11.10 -4.27
CA ASN A 266 -19.26 -11.51 -3.72
C ASN A 266 -20.36 -11.53 -4.78
#